data_AF-A2F3R4-F1
#
_entry.id   AF-A2F3R4-F1
#
_cell.length_a   1.000
_cell.length_b   1.000
_cell.length_c   1.000
_cell.angle_alpha   90.00
_cell.angle_beta   90.00
_cell.angle_gamma   90.00
#
_symmetry.space_group_name_H-M   'P 1'
#
loop_
_entity.id
_entity.type
_entity.pdbx_description
1 polymer ?
#
loop_
_entity_poly.entity_id
_entity_poly.type
_entity_poly.pdbx_seq_one_letter_code
_entity_poly.pdbx_strand_id
1 'polypeptide(L)'
;MQFFQWADKTLSQNKVIPFPEEGLAYLERPPPSDPVLSKFHEQLVKFIKQLIPTKADVNVRQYIVDQICDKIKKSLPCPKDNKLIVLPCGSCMSGTFLPNADIDFAIFYYPIPCNPVNIMQQLQTSLAEFALDGFNPLPQAKVPVLKFMTNPGISIDISFDELHGPLCVQTIREIFRTIPCILPAQIFLKAMLRRNKLDQPFLGGISSYTLQLMILAYVQYAGEPDNITDLIVGFCNFYGNIFNFTLTGIDVTEGGQFFSRAEENKLSPDTPSAMYIQDPLNSNNVLGHNAFKMNEIREELRVAHQQVISGNGEELINTLLGEIIEIHTIHDVIREYAMDKDISLE
;
A
#
# COMPACT_ATOMS: atom_id res chain seq x y z
N MET A 1 -7.68 22.20 -19.71
CA MET A 1 -6.40 22.90 -19.39
C MET A 1 -5.89 22.56 -17.99
N GLN A 2 -6.73 22.62 -16.93
CA GLN A 2 -6.35 22.27 -15.56
C GLN A 2 -5.82 20.84 -15.39
N PHE A 3 -6.44 19.84 -16.03
CA PHE A 3 -5.95 18.46 -16.01
C PHE A 3 -4.51 18.32 -16.54
N PHE A 4 -4.18 19.00 -17.64
CA PHE A 4 -2.83 18.94 -18.20
C PHE A 4 -1.81 19.71 -17.36
N GLN A 5 -2.19 20.83 -16.75
CA GLN A 5 -1.33 21.52 -15.80
C GLN A 5 -1.05 20.66 -14.56
N TRP A 6 -2.07 19.94 -14.07
CA TRP A 6 -1.89 18.95 -13.01
C TRP A 6 -0.98 17.81 -13.47
N ALA A 7 -1.23 17.22 -14.64
CA ALA A 7 -0.42 16.13 -15.17
C ALA A 7 1.03 16.56 -15.37
N ASP A 8 1.29 17.73 -15.94
CA ASP A 8 2.64 18.26 -16.14
C ASP A 8 3.33 18.54 -14.78
N LYS A 9 2.60 19.03 -13.77
CA LYS A 9 3.10 19.17 -12.40
C LYS A 9 3.42 17.81 -11.77
N THR A 10 2.53 16.83 -11.87
CA THR A 10 2.73 15.48 -11.34
C THR A 10 3.90 14.78 -12.03
N LEU A 11 3.99 14.89 -13.36
CA LEU A 11 5.10 14.38 -14.18
C LEU A 11 6.45 14.97 -13.76
N SER A 12 6.49 16.27 -13.40
CA SER A 12 7.70 16.92 -12.90
C SER A 12 8.11 16.43 -11.49
N GLN A 13 7.21 15.71 -10.82
CA GLN A 13 7.36 15.21 -9.46
C GLN A 13 7.43 13.68 -9.41
N ASN A 14 7.73 12.98 -10.52
CA ASN A 14 7.90 11.52 -10.64
C ASN A 14 9.08 10.98 -9.79
N LYS A 15 9.05 11.28 -8.50
CA LYS A 15 10.04 10.93 -7.51
C LYS A 15 9.47 9.83 -6.66
N VAL A 16 10.19 8.73 -6.56
CA VAL A 16 10.01 7.75 -5.50
C VAL A 16 10.22 8.48 -4.19
N ILE A 17 9.20 8.44 -3.35
CA ILE A 17 9.19 9.15 -2.08
C ILE A 17 9.73 8.18 -1.02
N PRO A 18 10.73 8.57 -0.21
CA PRO A 18 11.18 7.75 0.90
C PRO A 18 10.08 7.61 1.96
N PHE A 19 10.29 6.69 2.90
CA PHE A 19 9.43 6.60 4.06
C PHE A 19 9.38 7.96 4.81
N PRO A 20 8.20 8.49 5.17
CA PRO A 20 8.06 9.81 5.81
C PRO A 20 8.83 9.94 7.12
N GLU A 21 9.51 11.07 7.30
CA GLU A 21 10.25 11.39 8.53
C GLU A 21 9.33 11.46 9.75
N GLU A 22 8.09 11.92 9.57
CA GLU A 22 7.09 12.01 10.63
C GLU A 22 6.74 10.63 11.20
N GLY A 23 6.69 9.60 10.34
CA GLY A 23 6.49 8.21 10.75
C GLY A 23 7.69 7.64 11.52
N LEU A 24 8.92 8.02 11.13
CA LEU A 24 10.13 7.65 11.87
C LEU A 24 10.15 8.32 13.25
N ALA A 25 9.84 9.62 13.30
CA ALA A 25 9.75 10.37 14.56
C ALA A 25 8.68 9.78 15.49
N TYR A 26 7.55 9.29 14.96
CA TYR A 26 6.54 8.60 15.75
C TYR A 26 7.07 7.31 16.38
N LEU A 27 7.93 6.56 15.69
CA LEU A 27 8.57 5.34 16.22
C LEU A 27 9.60 5.62 17.32
N GLU A 28 10.07 6.86 17.48
CA GLU A 28 10.98 7.27 18.57
C GLU A 28 10.24 7.75 19.83
N ARG A 29 8.89 7.78 19.82
CA ARG A 29 8.10 8.17 21.00
C ARG A 29 8.32 7.18 22.16
N PRO A 30 8.24 7.63 23.42
CA PRO A 30 8.54 6.79 24.57
C PRO A 30 7.60 5.57 24.67
N PRO A 31 8.08 4.44 25.23
CA PRO A 31 7.26 3.24 25.41
C PRO A 31 6.12 3.47 26.42
N PRO A 32 5.11 2.58 26.42
CA PRO A 32 4.10 2.55 27.48
C PRO A 32 4.72 2.37 28.87
N SER A 33 4.06 2.90 29.90
CA SER A 33 4.54 2.76 31.29
C SER A 33 4.41 1.33 31.85
N ASP A 34 3.53 0.51 31.26
CA ASP A 34 3.38 -0.89 31.65
C ASP A 34 4.63 -1.69 31.24
N PRO A 35 5.29 -2.43 32.16
CA PRO A 35 6.53 -3.14 31.86
C PRO A 35 6.40 -4.21 30.76
N VAL A 36 5.25 -4.87 30.67
CA VAL A 36 5.00 -5.91 29.66
C VAL A 36 4.89 -5.27 28.28
N LEU A 37 4.11 -4.20 28.18
CA LEU A 37 3.95 -3.45 26.93
C LEU A 37 5.24 -2.72 26.53
N SER A 38 6.02 -2.22 27.50
CA SER A 38 7.32 -1.59 27.25
C SER A 38 8.32 -2.57 26.63
N LYS A 39 8.38 -3.83 27.10
CA LYS A 39 9.25 -4.85 26.50
C LYS A 39 8.85 -5.14 25.05
N PHE A 40 7.54 -5.29 24.80
CA PHE A 40 7.03 -5.50 23.43
C PHE A 40 7.29 -4.29 22.53
N HIS A 41 7.22 -3.07 23.07
CA HIS A 41 7.46 -1.84 22.32
C HIS A 41 8.83 -1.80 21.64
N GLU A 42 9.91 -2.11 22.38
CA GLU A 42 11.27 -2.12 21.83
C GLU A 42 11.41 -3.12 20.67
N GLN A 43 10.80 -4.31 20.83
CA GLN A 43 10.81 -5.36 19.81
C GLN A 43 10.00 -4.95 18.58
N LEU A 44 8.82 -4.36 18.78
CA LEU A 44 7.93 -3.88 17.72
C LEU A 44 8.58 -2.76 16.91
N VAL A 45 9.15 -1.75 17.57
CA VAL A 45 9.85 -0.64 16.90
C VAL A 45 11.01 -1.16 16.07
N LYS A 46 11.82 -2.06 16.63
CA LYS A 46 12.94 -2.69 15.91
C LYS A 46 12.44 -3.47 14.69
N PHE A 47 11.39 -4.27 14.85
CA PHE A 47 10.79 -5.05 13.77
C PHE A 47 10.32 -4.14 12.63
N ILE A 48 9.55 -3.09 12.94
CA ILE A 48 9.04 -2.15 11.93
C ILE A 48 10.19 -1.48 11.18
N LYS A 49 11.21 -0.98 11.89
CA LYS A 49 12.38 -0.32 11.28
C LYS A 49 13.14 -1.22 10.31
N GLN A 50 13.18 -2.54 10.56
CA GLN A 50 13.84 -3.49 9.66
C GLN A 50 13.08 -3.71 8.34
N LEU A 51 11.79 -3.39 8.30
CA LEU A 51 10.96 -3.51 7.09
C LEU A 51 10.85 -2.21 6.29
N ILE A 52 11.36 -1.08 6.82
CA ILE A 52 11.33 0.21 6.12
C ILE A 52 12.33 0.18 4.95
N PRO A 53 11.95 0.68 3.75
CA PRO A 53 12.87 0.80 2.62
C PRO A 53 14.11 1.62 2.95
N THR A 54 15.26 1.16 2.47
CA THR A 54 16.52 1.89 2.56
C THR A 54 16.60 2.98 1.49
N LYS A 55 17.61 3.84 1.57
CA LYS A 55 17.87 4.81 0.51
C LYS A 55 18.25 4.17 -0.81
N ALA A 56 18.96 3.03 -0.77
CA ALA A 56 19.23 2.23 -1.96
C ALA A 56 17.93 1.74 -2.62
N ASP A 57 16.94 1.29 -1.84
CA ASP A 57 15.63 0.90 -2.37
C ASP A 57 14.93 2.04 -3.12
N VAL A 58 14.99 3.25 -2.55
CA VAL A 58 14.42 4.47 -3.15
C VAL A 58 15.14 4.82 -4.45
N ASN A 59 16.47 4.84 -4.43
CA ASN A 59 17.29 5.26 -5.57
C ASN A 59 17.22 4.25 -6.73
N VAL A 60 17.22 2.94 -6.44
CA VAL A 60 17.05 1.89 -7.46
C VAL A 60 15.66 1.96 -8.09
N ARG A 61 14.61 2.14 -7.30
CA ARG A 61 13.26 2.32 -7.83
C ARG A 61 13.14 3.60 -8.65
N GLN A 62 13.78 4.68 -8.22
CA GLN A 62 13.81 5.94 -8.99
C GLN A 62 14.46 5.72 -10.35
N TYR A 63 15.62 5.07 -10.37
CA TYR A 63 16.33 4.72 -11.60
C TYR A 63 15.45 3.90 -12.54
N ILE A 64 14.78 2.85 -12.04
CA ILE A 64 13.87 2.01 -12.83
C ILE A 64 12.68 2.82 -13.37
N VAL A 65 12.07 3.67 -12.52
CA VAL A 65 10.98 4.57 -12.93
C VAL A 65 11.41 5.46 -14.09
N ASP A 66 12.58 6.09 -13.98
CA ASP A 66 13.11 6.99 -15.00
C ASP A 66 13.37 6.25 -16.32
N GLN A 67 14.02 5.08 -16.26
CA GLN A 67 14.31 4.27 -17.45
C GLN A 67 13.03 3.80 -18.16
N ILE A 68 12.06 3.28 -17.42
CA ILE A 68 10.79 2.80 -17.97
C ILE A 68 9.98 3.97 -18.53
N CYS A 69 9.84 5.07 -17.80
CA CYS A 69 9.14 6.26 -18.28
C CYS A 69 9.74 6.78 -19.59
N ASP A 70 11.07 6.89 -19.66
CA ASP A 70 11.77 7.35 -20.86
C ASP A 70 11.56 6.40 -22.04
N LYS A 71 11.63 5.08 -21.81
CA LYS A 71 11.45 4.09 -22.85
C LYS A 71 10.02 4.14 -23.40
N ILE A 72 9.01 4.17 -22.54
CA ILE A 72 7.58 4.28 -22.92
C ILE A 72 7.34 5.53 -23.75
N LYS A 73 7.82 6.69 -23.30
CA LYS A 73 7.63 7.98 -24.00
C LYS A 73 8.28 7.99 -25.39
N LYS A 74 9.38 7.27 -25.58
CA LYS A 74 10.09 7.17 -26.87
C LYS A 74 9.50 6.12 -27.80
N SER A 75 8.94 5.03 -27.25
CA SER A 75 8.50 3.88 -28.04
C SER A 75 7.03 3.92 -28.43
N LEU A 76 6.17 4.49 -27.58
CA LEU A 76 4.74 4.47 -27.84
C LEU A 76 4.34 5.55 -28.85
N PRO A 77 3.52 5.21 -29.85
CA PRO A 77 3.01 6.17 -30.81
C PRO A 77 2.09 7.16 -30.11
N CYS A 78 2.19 8.43 -30.50
CA CYS A 78 1.27 9.48 -30.11
C CYS A 78 0.53 9.97 -31.36
N PRO A 79 -0.72 9.54 -31.61
CA PRO A 79 -1.53 10.07 -32.71
C PRO A 79 -1.58 11.60 -32.65
N LYS A 80 -1.68 12.28 -33.80
CA LYS A 80 -1.65 13.77 -33.88
C LYS A 80 -2.67 14.46 -32.97
N ASP A 81 -3.82 13.83 -32.77
CA ASP A 81 -4.92 14.38 -31.97
C ASP A 81 -4.90 13.90 -30.51
N ASN A 82 -3.90 13.09 -30.13
CA ASN A 82 -3.76 12.53 -28.79
C ASN A 82 -2.52 13.07 -28.07
N LYS A 83 -2.58 13.12 -26.74
CA LYS A 83 -1.44 13.29 -25.83
C LYS A 83 -1.25 12.01 -25.03
N LEU A 84 -0.05 11.43 -25.09
CA LEU A 84 0.38 10.33 -24.23
C LEU A 84 0.82 10.89 -22.87
N ILE A 85 0.27 10.32 -21.79
CA ILE A 85 0.63 10.64 -20.41
C ILE A 85 1.06 9.34 -19.72
N VAL A 86 2.23 9.37 -19.07
CA VAL A 86 2.81 8.22 -18.35
C VAL A 86 3.08 8.66 -16.92
N LEU A 87 2.27 8.19 -15.97
CA LEU A 87 2.37 8.58 -14.56
C LEU A 87 2.81 7.37 -13.74
N PRO A 88 4.00 7.38 -13.11
CA PRO A 88 4.25 6.49 -12.00
C PRO A 88 3.26 6.83 -10.87
N CYS A 89 2.79 5.83 -10.15
CA CYS A 89 1.82 5.99 -9.08
C CYS A 89 2.02 4.95 -7.97
N GLY A 90 0.97 4.74 -7.15
CA GLY A 90 0.96 3.71 -6.14
C GLY A 90 1.85 4.00 -4.93
N SER A 91 2.35 2.93 -4.31
CA SER A 91 3.03 3.01 -3.02
C SER A 91 4.39 3.70 -3.09
N CYS A 92 5.11 3.53 -4.22
CA CYS A 92 6.41 4.16 -4.46
C CYS A 92 6.31 5.69 -4.52
N MET A 93 5.25 6.22 -5.13
CA MET A 93 5.06 7.67 -5.25
C MET A 93 4.42 8.30 -4.01
N SER A 94 3.81 7.49 -3.13
CA SER A 94 3.20 7.95 -1.89
C SER A 94 4.08 7.79 -0.64
N GLY A 95 5.25 7.17 -0.76
CA GLY A 95 6.16 6.93 0.36
C GLY A 95 5.73 5.80 1.29
N THR A 96 4.88 4.90 0.80
CA THR A 96 4.25 3.82 1.59
C THR A 96 4.71 2.43 1.21
N PHE A 97 5.64 2.34 0.26
CA PHE A 97 6.10 1.08 -0.26
C PHE A 97 6.94 0.33 0.78
N LEU A 98 6.90 -1.00 0.70
CA LEU A 98 7.83 -1.88 1.40
C LEU A 98 8.87 -2.38 0.39
N PRO A 99 10.02 -2.93 0.82
CA PRO A 99 11.06 -3.37 -0.11
C PRO A 99 10.60 -4.44 -1.10
N ASN A 100 9.55 -5.20 -0.78
CA ASN A 100 8.92 -6.17 -1.70
C ASN A 100 7.74 -5.60 -2.52
N ALA A 101 7.52 -4.28 -2.52
CA ALA A 101 6.44 -3.65 -3.26
C ALA A 101 6.79 -3.41 -4.73
N ASP A 102 5.74 -3.51 -5.55
CA ASP A 102 5.74 -3.27 -6.99
C ASP A 102 5.89 -1.77 -7.31
N ILE A 103 6.29 -1.46 -8.56
CA ILE A 103 6.22 -0.12 -9.13
C ILE A 103 5.03 -0.04 -10.08
N ASP A 104 4.09 0.84 -9.76
CA ASP A 104 2.88 1.06 -10.57
C ASP A 104 3.08 2.20 -11.57
N PHE A 105 2.62 1.99 -12.80
CA PHE A 105 2.46 3.04 -13.81
C PHE A 105 1.02 3.07 -14.32
N ALA A 106 0.58 4.25 -14.70
CA ALA A 106 -0.68 4.47 -15.38
C ALA A 106 -0.41 5.22 -16.69
N ILE A 107 -0.86 4.62 -17.80
CA ILE A 107 -0.74 5.16 -19.15
C ILE A 107 -2.11 5.66 -19.61
N PHE A 108 -2.14 6.88 -20.13
CA PHE A 108 -3.35 7.51 -20.66
C PHE A 108 -3.11 8.09 -22.02
N TYR A 109 -4.12 7.92 -22.86
CA TYR A 109 -4.25 8.67 -24.10
C TYR A 109 -5.45 9.60 -23.99
N TYR A 110 -5.20 10.90 -24.16
CA TYR A 110 -6.24 11.92 -24.16
C TYR A 110 -6.34 12.60 -25.51
N PRO A 111 -7.54 12.92 -26.03
CA PRO A 111 -8.85 12.67 -25.43
C PRO A 111 -9.39 11.28 -25.73
N ILE A 112 -8.79 10.56 -26.68
CA ILE A 112 -9.29 9.27 -27.17
C ILE A 112 -8.44 8.15 -26.55
N PRO A 113 -9.03 7.26 -25.73
CA PRO A 113 -8.36 6.07 -25.24
C PRO A 113 -7.79 5.23 -26.37
N CYS A 114 -6.61 4.65 -26.17
CA CYS A 114 -6.05 3.68 -27.11
C CYS A 114 -6.53 2.26 -26.77
N ASN A 115 -6.48 1.35 -27.73
CA ASN A 115 -6.77 -0.06 -27.46
C ASN A 115 -5.66 -0.65 -26.56
N PRO A 116 -5.97 -1.07 -25.32
CA PRO A 116 -4.96 -1.56 -24.38
C PRO A 116 -4.18 -2.76 -24.92
N VAL A 117 -4.81 -3.65 -25.71
CA VAL A 117 -4.14 -4.81 -26.30
C VAL A 117 -3.01 -4.39 -27.24
N ASN A 118 -3.27 -3.39 -28.09
CA ASN A 118 -2.27 -2.90 -29.04
C ASN A 118 -1.11 -2.22 -28.32
N ILE A 119 -1.41 -1.43 -27.29
CA ILE A 119 -0.37 -0.76 -26.48
C ILE A 119 0.45 -1.79 -25.72
N MET A 120 -0.18 -2.81 -25.11
CA MET A 120 0.50 -3.91 -24.44
C MET A 120 1.49 -4.61 -25.38
N GLN A 121 1.10 -4.95 -26.61
CA GLN A 121 2.00 -5.59 -27.58
C GLN A 121 3.24 -4.73 -27.92
N GLN A 122 3.05 -3.41 -28.04
CA GLN A 122 4.14 -2.47 -28.29
C GLN A 122 5.05 -2.32 -27.05
N LEU A 123 4.48 -2.30 -25.85
CA LEU A 123 5.24 -2.29 -24.60
C LEU A 123 6.03 -3.57 -24.42
N GLN A 124 5.47 -4.73 -24.71
CA GLN A 124 6.18 -6.02 -24.66
C GLN A 124 7.40 -6.03 -25.58
N THR A 125 7.32 -5.37 -26.73
CA THR A 125 8.47 -5.22 -27.65
C THR A 125 9.47 -4.19 -27.13
N SER A 126 8.99 -3.02 -26.71
CA SER A 126 9.87 -1.89 -26.34
C SER A 126 10.51 -2.03 -24.97
N LEU A 127 9.90 -2.77 -24.04
CA LEU A 127 10.39 -3.03 -22.69
C LEU A 127 11.01 -4.42 -22.55
N ALA A 128 11.22 -5.16 -23.64
CA ALA A 128 11.72 -6.54 -23.60
C ALA A 128 13.04 -6.68 -22.82
N GLU A 129 13.91 -5.67 -22.89
CA GLU A 129 15.19 -5.64 -22.16
C GLU A 129 15.03 -5.53 -20.63
N PHE A 130 13.89 -5.06 -20.15
CA PHE A 130 13.61 -4.93 -18.72
C PHE A 130 12.97 -6.17 -18.12
N ALA A 131 12.32 -7.03 -18.91
CA ALA A 131 11.56 -8.16 -18.41
C ALA A 131 12.44 -9.40 -18.20
N LEU A 132 12.63 -9.82 -16.95
CA LEU A 132 13.41 -11.02 -16.60
C LEU A 132 12.72 -12.31 -17.06
N ASP A 133 11.44 -12.46 -16.73
CA ASP A 133 10.66 -13.68 -16.96
C ASP A 133 9.52 -13.47 -17.97
N GLY A 134 9.72 -12.54 -18.90
CA GLY A 134 8.72 -12.13 -19.87
C GLY A 134 7.57 -11.32 -19.25
N PHE A 135 6.44 -11.27 -19.95
CA PHE A 135 5.30 -10.42 -19.62
C PHE A 135 4.04 -11.25 -19.35
N ASN A 136 3.23 -10.78 -18.42
CA ASN A 136 1.90 -11.31 -18.09
C ASN A 136 0.82 -10.24 -18.39
N PRO A 137 0.31 -10.17 -19.63
CA PRO A 137 -0.75 -9.24 -20.00
C PRO A 137 -2.12 -9.72 -19.52
N LEU A 138 -2.89 -8.82 -18.89
CA LEU A 138 -4.25 -9.05 -18.40
C LEU A 138 -5.24 -8.06 -19.04
N PRO A 139 -5.51 -8.15 -20.37
CA PRO A 139 -6.33 -7.16 -21.08
C PRO A 139 -7.83 -7.24 -20.76
N GLN A 140 -8.30 -8.35 -20.18
CA GLN A 140 -9.72 -8.59 -19.87
C GLN A 140 -10.09 -8.24 -18.42
N ALA A 141 -9.13 -7.81 -17.60
CA ALA A 141 -9.40 -7.34 -16.26
C ALA A 141 -10.27 -6.06 -16.29
N LYS A 142 -10.99 -5.78 -15.19
CA LYS A 142 -11.80 -4.56 -15.05
C LYS A 142 -11.02 -3.30 -15.40
N VAL A 143 -9.75 -3.26 -14.99
CA VAL A 143 -8.73 -2.32 -15.46
C VAL A 143 -7.66 -3.15 -16.16
N PRO A 144 -7.46 -3.01 -17.48
CA PRO A 144 -6.41 -3.70 -18.20
C PRO A 144 -5.04 -3.40 -17.58
N VAL A 145 -4.22 -4.43 -17.37
CA VAL A 145 -2.90 -4.30 -16.74
C VAL A 145 -1.87 -5.20 -17.43
N LEU A 146 -0.66 -4.67 -17.63
CA LEU A 146 0.51 -5.41 -18.09
C LEU A 146 1.47 -5.58 -16.91
N LYS A 147 1.74 -6.83 -16.52
CA LYS A 147 2.64 -7.15 -15.41
C LYS A 147 3.94 -7.77 -15.91
N PHE A 148 5.06 -7.43 -15.30
CA PHE A 148 6.35 -8.11 -15.52
C PHE A 148 7.28 -7.87 -14.33
N MET A 149 8.41 -8.57 -14.28
CA MET A 149 9.46 -8.37 -13.28
C MET A 149 10.72 -7.85 -13.95
N THR A 150 11.37 -6.86 -13.33
CA THR A 150 12.64 -6.30 -13.80
C THR A 150 13.77 -6.60 -12.84
N ASN A 151 15.02 -6.65 -13.33
CA ASN A 151 16.21 -6.74 -12.48
C ASN A 151 16.25 -5.52 -11.54
N PRO A 152 16.37 -5.67 -10.20
CA PRO A 152 16.82 -6.84 -9.41
C PRO A 152 15.76 -7.83 -8.87
N GLY A 153 14.59 -7.92 -9.47
CA GLY A 153 13.45 -8.70 -8.97
C GLY A 153 12.27 -7.83 -8.53
N ILE A 154 12.18 -6.59 -9.05
CA ILE A 154 11.10 -5.67 -8.75
C ILE A 154 9.97 -5.88 -9.77
N SER A 155 8.77 -6.16 -9.27
CA SER A 155 7.56 -6.25 -10.08
C SER A 155 7.13 -4.87 -10.60
N ILE A 156 6.66 -4.84 -11.84
CA ILE A 156 6.13 -3.66 -12.51
C ILE A 156 4.69 -3.95 -12.95
N ASP A 157 3.78 -3.05 -12.58
CA ASP A 157 2.37 -3.08 -12.99
C ASP A 157 2.07 -1.84 -13.84
N ILE A 158 1.67 -2.02 -15.11
CA ILE A 158 1.28 -0.93 -16.01
C ILE A 158 -0.21 -1.02 -16.29
N SER A 159 -0.97 -0.08 -15.77
CA SER A 159 -2.41 0.08 -15.99
C SER A 159 -2.71 1.04 -17.15
N PHE A 160 -3.84 0.84 -17.81
CA PHE A 160 -4.28 1.66 -18.95
C PHE A 160 -5.60 2.36 -18.62
N ASP A 161 -5.64 3.67 -18.86
CA ASP A 161 -6.81 4.52 -18.69
C ASP A 161 -7.43 4.54 -17.26
N GLU A 162 -6.61 4.35 -16.21
CA GLU A 162 -7.01 4.39 -14.78
C GLU A 162 -6.38 5.52 -13.94
N LEU A 163 -7.02 6.71 -13.86
CA LEU A 163 -6.46 7.91 -13.19
C LEU A 163 -6.52 7.87 -11.67
N HIS A 164 -7.26 6.93 -11.07
CA HIS A 164 -7.48 6.90 -9.63
C HIS A 164 -6.16 6.80 -8.87
N GLY A 165 -5.29 5.85 -9.25
CA GLY A 165 -3.98 5.66 -8.60
C GLY A 165 -3.15 6.95 -8.53
N PRO A 166 -2.85 7.61 -9.66
CA PRO A 166 -2.14 8.89 -9.68
C PRO A 166 -2.82 10.01 -8.87
N LEU A 167 -4.15 10.11 -8.90
CA LEU A 167 -4.89 11.14 -8.15
C LEU A 167 -4.84 10.92 -6.64
N CYS A 168 -4.77 9.67 -6.18
CA CYS A 168 -4.73 9.33 -4.76
C CYS A 168 -3.40 9.66 -4.09
N VAL A 169 -2.28 9.70 -4.84
CA VAL A 169 -0.93 9.83 -4.28
C VAL A 169 -0.81 11.03 -3.33
N GLN A 170 -1.30 12.20 -3.74
CA GLN A 170 -1.16 13.43 -2.93
C GLN A 170 -2.01 13.36 -1.65
N THR A 171 -3.25 12.90 -1.75
CA THR A 171 -4.13 12.76 -0.59
C THR A 171 -3.58 11.77 0.42
N ILE A 172 -3.11 10.62 -0.06
CA ILE A 172 -2.49 9.58 0.77
C ILE A 172 -1.24 10.14 1.50
N ARG A 173 -0.40 10.89 0.80
CA ARG A 173 0.77 11.54 1.41
C ARG A 173 0.40 12.53 2.52
N GLU A 174 -0.63 13.33 2.28
CA GLU A 174 -1.08 14.32 3.28
C GLU A 174 -1.64 13.63 4.53
N ILE A 175 -2.36 12.52 4.37
CA ILE A 175 -2.85 11.71 5.50
C ILE A 175 -1.68 11.23 6.36
N PHE A 176 -0.60 10.69 5.78
CA PHE A 176 0.54 10.22 6.59
C PHE A 176 1.34 11.33 7.23
N ARG A 177 1.39 12.51 6.59
CA ARG A 177 2.03 13.67 7.18
C ARG A 177 1.25 14.19 8.40
N THR A 178 -0.07 14.17 8.32
CA THR A 178 -0.96 14.69 9.37
C THR A 178 -1.21 13.69 10.49
N ILE A 179 -1.19 12.39 10.19
CA ILE A 179 -1.42 11.31 11.14
C ILE A 179 -0.26 10.29 11.00
N PRO A 180 0.91 10.59 11.57
CA PRO A 180 2.15 9.85 11.31
C PRO A 180 2.17 8.42 11.84
N CYS A 181 1.25 8.07 12.74
CA CYS A 181 1.16 6.75 13.33
C CYS A 181 0.64 5.66 12.36
N ILE A 182 -0.08 6.06 11.30
CA ILE A 182 -0.79 5.10 10.43
C ILE A 182 0.20 4.21 9.68
N LEU A 183 1.20 4.80 9.04
CA LEU A 183 2.11 4.04 8.19
C LEU A 183 2.98 3.05 8.99
N PRO A 184 3.61 3.42 10.13
CA PRO A 184 4.28 2.46 11.01
C PRO A 184 3.37 1.30 11.44
N ALA A 185 2.11 1.58 11.83
CA ALA A 185 1.17 0.54 12.22
C ALA A 185 0.80 -0.38 11.06
N GLN A 186 0.61 0.20 9.86
CA GLN A 186 0.31 -0.55 8.65
C GLN A 186 1.44 -1.53 8.30
N ILE A 187 2.71 -1.17 8.48
CA ILE A 187 3.84 -2.07 8.22
C ILE A 187 3.70 -3.35 9.05
N PHE A 188 3.52 -3.20 10.36
CA PHE A 188 3.39 -4.35 11.26
C PHE A 188 2.13 -5.17 10.97
N LEU A 189 0.98 -4.52 10.87
CA LEU A 189 -0.30 -5.19 10.61
C LEU A 189 -0.32 -5.90 9.25
N LYS A 190 0.33 -5.33 8.24
CA LYS A 190 0.45 -5.95 6.92
C LYS A 190 1.31 -7.22 6.99
N ALA A 191 2.46 -7.18 7.66
CA ALA A 191 3.30 -8.37 7.88
C ALA A 191 2.51 -9.48 8.61
N MET A 192 1.73 -9.11 9.62
CA MET A 192 0.86 -10.05 10.33
C MET A 192 -0.19 -10.70 9.43
N LEU A 193 -0.86 -9.95 8.57
CA LEU A 193 -1.90 -10.49 7.68
C LEU A 193 -1.31 -11.32 6.54
N ARG A 194 -0.14 -10.92 6.03
CA ARG A 194 0.53 -11.57 4.91
C ARG A 194 0.93 -13.01 5.19
N ARG A 195 1.31 -13.35 6.42
CA ARG A 195 1.69 -14.74 6.80
C ARG A 195 0.62 -15.77 6.43
N ASN A 196 -0.65 -15.37 6.47
CA ASN A 196 -1.82 -16.20 6.14
C ASN A 196 -2.50 -15.76 4.83
N LYS A 197 -1.81 -14.96 3.99
CA LYS A 197 -2.29 -14.41 2.72
C LYS A 197 -3.59 -13.59 2.86
N LEU A 198 -3.78 -12.96 4.02
CA LEU A 198 -4.94 -12.12 4.32
C LEU A 198 -4.78 -10.67 3.83
N ASP A 199 -3.62 -10.30 3.29
CA ASP A 199 -3.35 -9.03 2.62
C ASP A 199 -3.67 -9.06 1.11
N GLN A 200 -4.33 -10.13 0.63
CA GLN A 200 -4.63 -10.39 -0.79
C GLN A 200 -6.13 -10.34 -1.06
N PRO A 201 -6.68 -9.22 -1.59
CA PRO A 201 -8.11 -9.08 -1.85
C PRO A 201 -8.70 -10.17 -2.76
N PHE A 202 -7.95 -10.62 -3.75
CA PHE A 202 -8.41 -11.66 -4.69
C PHE A 202 -8.56 -13.04 -4.03
N LEU A 203 -7.93 -13.27 -2.87
CA LEU A 203 -8.10 -14.47 -2.05
C LEU A 203 -9.08 -14.28 -0.88
N GLY A 204 -9.82 -13.15 -0.87
CA GLY A 204 -10.76 -12.82 0.19
C GLY A 204 -10.18 -12.07 1.38
N GLY A 205 -8.92 -11.65 1.30
CA GLY A 205 -8.28 -10.77 2.27
C GLY A 205 -8.64 -9.30 2.10
N ILE A 206 -7.84 -8.40 2.68
CA ILE A 206 -8.01 -6.94 2.58
C ILE A 206 -6.83 -6.29 1.88
N SER A 207 -7.09 -5.18 1.18
CA SER A 207 -6.04 -4.43 0.51
C SER A 207 -5.25 -3.58 1.51
N SER A 208 -4.04 -3.15 1.13
CA SER A 208 -3.29 -2.17 1.94
C SER A 208 -4.07 -0.87 2.15
N TYR A 209 -4.84 -0.41 1.15
CA TYR A 209 -5.70 0.77 1.28
C TYR A 209 -6.86 0.53 2.25
N THR A 210 -7.51 -0.64 2.21
CA THR A 210 -8.55 -1.01 3.18
C THR A 210 -7.99 -1.03 4.60
N LEU A 211 -6.81 -1.61 4.82
CA LEU A 211 -6.14 -1.62 6.11
C LEU A 211 -5.79 -0.19 6.58
N GLN A 212 -5.32 0.68 5.70
CA GLN A 212 -5.06 2.10 6.00
C GLN A 212 -6.31 2.81 6.52
N LEU A 213 -7.46 2.62 5.85
CA LEU A 213 -8.71 3.26 6.27
C LEU A 213 -9.21 2.70 7.61
N MET A 214 -9.00 1.41 7.89
CA MET A 214 -9.31 0.84 9.21
C MET A 214 -8.45 1.50 10.31
N ILE A 215 -7.14 1.67 10.07
CA ILE A 215 -6.25 2.31 11.05
C ILE A 215 -6.66 3.77 11.25
N LEU A 216 -6.92 4.50 10.16
CA LEU A 216 -7.40 5.89 10.19
C LEU A 216 -8.69 6.03 11.01
N ALA A 217 -9.69 5.18 10.75
CA ALA A 217 -10.96 5.21 11.47
C ALA A 217 -10.80 4.93 12.96
N TYR A 218 -9.93 3.97 13.31
CA TYR A 218 -9.60 3.71 14.72
C TYR A 218 -8.95 4.93 15.39
N VAL A 219 -7.98 5.56 14.73
CA VAL A 219 -7.30 6.76 15.26
C VAL A 219 -8.26 7.94 15.40
N GLN A 220 -9.15 8.15 14.43
CA GLN A 220 -10.20 9.19 14.50
C GLN A 220 -11.16 8.95 15.68
N TYR A 221 -11.50 7.69 15.96
CA TYR A 221 -12.38 7.30 17.06
C TYR A 221 -11.70 7.37 18.44
N ALA A 222 -10.49 6.81 18.57
CA ALA A 222 -9.80 6.64 19.85
C ALA A 222 -8.90 7.83 20.22
N GLY A 223 -8.59 8.70 19.25
CA GLY A 223 -7.49 9.66 19.33
C GLY A 223 -6.17 9.03 18.88
N GLU A 224 -5.22 9.87 18.45
CA GLU A 224 -3.86 9.42 18.11
C GLU A 224 -3.18 8.86 19.36
N PRO A 225 -2.76 7.58 19.39
CA PRO A 225 -2.08 7.02 20.54
C PRO A 225 -0.71 7.64 20.77
N ASP A 226 -0.25 7.62 22.02
CA ASP A 226 1.06 8.21 22.38
C ASP A 226 2.24 7.47 21.76
N ASN A 227 2.09 6.19 21.44
CA ASN A 227 3.16 5.36 20.87
C ASN A 227 2.59 4.22 20.00
N ILE A 228 3.48 3.55 19.26
CA ILE A 228 3.09 2.49 18.31
C ILE A 228 2.50 1.26 19.00
N THR A 229 2.91 0.95 20.24
CA THR A 229 2.40 -0.21 20.96
C THR A 229 0.94 -0.02 21.36
N ASP A 230 0.60 1.14 21.91
CA ASP A 230 -0.78 1.45 22.28
C ASP A 230 -1.70 1.45 21.06
N LEU A 231 -1.21 1.95 19.91
CA LEU A 231 -1.92 1.86 18.64
C LEU A 231 -2.16 0.41 18.21
N ILE A 232 -1.13 -0.45 18.19
CA ILE A 232 -1.29 -1.84 17.77
C ILE A 232 -2.20 -2.61 18.72
N VAL A 233 -2.01 -2.49 20.03
CA VAL A 233 -2.81 -3.17 21.05
C VAL A 233 -4.27 -2.70 20.96
N GLY A 234 -4.50 -1.40 20.91
CA GLY A 234 -5.82 -0.80 20.83
C GLY A 234 -6.55 -1.15 19.53
N PHE A 235 -5.88 -1.08 18.39
CA PHE A 235 -6.41 -1.49 17.08
C PHE A 235 -6.82 -2.96 17.07
N CYS A 236 -5.91 -3.84 17.52
CA CYS A 236 -6.16 -5.28 17.57
C CYS A 236 -7.31 -5.63 18.53
N ASN A 237 -7.41 -4.95 19.67
CA ASN A 237 -8.54 -5.13 20.57
C ASN A 237 -9.86 -4.67 19.92
N PHE A 238 -9.84 -3.47 19.32
CA PHE A 238 -11.04 -2.87 18.75
C PHE A 238 -11.60 -3.74 17.62
N TYR A 239 -10.79 -4.05 16.60
CA TYR A 239 -11.26 -4.83 15.46
C TYR A 239 -11.31 -6.34 15.71
N GLY A 240 -10.53 -6.87 16.66
CA GLY A 240 -10.56 -8.29 17.02
C GLY A 240 -11.74 -8.65 17.94
N ASN A 241 -12.01 -7.82 18.95
CA ASN A 241 -12.97 -8.16 20.02
C ASN A 241 -14.27 -7.35 19.96
N ILE A 242 -14.21 -6.05 19.65
CA ILE A 242 -15.29 -5.09 19.91
C ILE A 242 -16.13 -4.81 18.66
N PHE A 243 -15.48 -4.53 17.54
CA PHE A 243 -16.13 -4.01 16.34
C PHE A 243 -17.06 -5.02 15.68
N ASN A 244 -18.26 -4.58 15.32
CA ASN A 244 -19.26 -5.40 14.65
C ASN A 244 -19.25 -5.13 13.13
N PHE A 245 -18.43 -5.88 12.39
CA PHE A 245 -18.33 -5.74 10.94
C PHE A 245 -19.64 -5.98 10.18
N THR A 246 -20.59 -6.72 10.75
CA THR A 246 -21.89 -6.97 10.12
C THR A 246 -22.82 -5.77 10.22
N LEU A 247 -22.88 -5.10 11.37
CA LEU A 247 -23.86 -4.03 11.60
C LEU A 247 -23.27 -2.62 11.47
N THR A 248 -21.96 -2.47 11.50
CA THR A 248 -21.28 -1.17 11.53
C THR A 248 -20.53 -0.90 10.23
N GLY A 249 -20.75 0.28 9.66
CA GLY A 249 -20.00 0.81 8.53
C GLY A 249 -18.98 1.85 8.98
N ILE A 250 -17.95 2.06 8.16
CA ILE A 250 -16.87 3.01 8.40
C ILE A 250 -16.93 4.11 7.35
N ASP A 251 -16.87 5.36 7.79
CA ASP A 251 -16.66 6.53 6.96
C ASP A 251 -15.57 7.38 7.62
N VAL A 252 -14.49 7.67 6.88
CA VAL A 252 -13.34 8.43 7.41
C VAL A 252 -13.38 9.91 7.04
N THR A 253 -14.42 10.33 6.30
CA THR A 253 -14.60 11.72 5.91
C THR A 253 -15.05 12.58 7.08
N GLU A 254 -14.85 13.90 7.00
CA GLU A 254 -15.32 14.88 8.00
C GLU A 254 -14.92 14.59 9.46
N GLY A 255 -13.77 13.97 9.68
CA GLY A 255 -13.26 13.63 11.01
C GLY A 255 -13.56 12.20 11.46
N GLY A 256 -14.27 11.42 10.64
CA GLY A 256 -14.51 10.00 10.86
C GLY A 256 -15.75 9.69 11.67
N GLN A 257 -16.53 8.71 11.22
CA GLN A 257 -17.71 8.21 11.90
C GLN A 257 -17.91 6.71 11.66
N PHE A 258 -18.50 6.06 12.66
CA PHE A 258 -19.08 4.74 12.52
C PHE A 258 -20.60 4.86 12.46
N PHE A 259 -21.22 4.22 11.47
CA PHE A 259 -22.66 4.32 11.24
C PHE A 259 -23.35 2.95 11.24
N SER A 260 -24.65 2.95 11.51
CA SER A 260 -25.47 1.75 11.49
C SER A 260 -25.83 1.38 10.06
N ARG A 261 -25.32 0.23 9.58
CA ARG A 261 -25.68 -0.30 8.26
C ARG A 261 -27.16 -0.66 8.17
N ALA A 262 -27.77 -1.04 9.28
CA ALA A 262 -29.18 -1.38 9.34
C ALA A 262 -30.06 -0.14 9.13
N GLU A 263 -29.75 0.96 9.83
CA GLU A 263 -30.52 2.20 9.75
C GLU A 263 -30.35 2.89 8.39
N GLU A 264 -29.17 2.75 7.78
CA GLU A 264 -28.89 3.31 6.46
C GLU A 264 -29.26 2.39 5.28
N ASN A 265 -29.89 1.24 5.53
CA ASN A 265 -30.22 0.24 4.49
C ASN A 265 -29.00 -0.23 3.67
N LYS A 266 -27.83 -0.34 4.32
CA LYS A 266 -26.54 -0.77 3.77
C LYS A 266 -26.14 -2.20 4.19
N LEU A 267 -27.11 -3.01 4.60
CA LEU A 267 -26.92 -4.45 4.84
C LEU A 267 -26.97 -5.21 3.51
N SER A 268 -26.04 -6.15 3.31
CA SER A 268 -26.04 -7.06 2.15
C SER A 268 -26.40 -8.47 2.63
N PRO A 269 -27.52 -9.05 2.18
CA PRO A 269 -27.88 -10.43 2.51
C PRO A 269 -26.88 -11.46 1.97
N ASP A 270 -26.25 -11.15 0.83
CA ASP A 270 -25.29 -12.04 0.16
C ASP A 270 -23.92 -12.05 0.83
N THR A 271 -23.56 -10.96 1.53
CA THR A 271 -22.25 -10.78 2.17
C THR A 271 -22.38 -10.20 3.60
N PRO A 272 -23.07 -10.91 4.51
CA PRO A 272 -23.40 -10.37 5.84
C PRO A 272 -22.16 -10.14 6.73
N SER A 273 -21.05 -10.83 6.47
CA SER A 273 -19.78 -10.67 7.18
C SER A 273 -18.80 -9.71 6.50
N ALA A 274 -19.13 -9.20 5.31
CA ALA A 274 -18.24 -8.29 4.60
C ALA A 274 -18.22 -6.91 5.28
N MET A 275 -17.04 -6.30 5.30
CA MET A 275 -16.87 -4.95 5.79
C MET A 275 -17.53 -3.94 4.86
N TYR A 276 -17.94 -2.81 5.42
CA TYR A 276 -18.44 -1.67 4.67
C TYR A 276 -17.59 -0.45 5.02
N ILE A 277 -16.70 -0.05 4.12
CA ILE A 277 -15.93 1.19 4.26
C ILE A 277 -16.26 2.08 3.07
N GLN A 278 -16.81 3.27 3.34
CA GLN A 278 -17.04 4.28 2.32
C GLN A 278 -15.69 4.79 1.81
N ASP A 279 -15.44 4.67 0.51
CA ASP A 279 -14.18 5.16 -0.07
C ASP A 279 -14.18 6.70 -0.08
N PRO A 280 -13.26 7.37 0.65
CA PRO A 280 -13.21 8.83 0.70
C PRO A 280 -12.80 9.47 -0.63
N LEU A 281 -12.21 8.69 -1.55
CA LEU A 281 -11.75 9.17 -2.85
C LEU A 281 -12.74 8.86 -3.97
N ASN A 282 -13.73 8.01 -3.71
CA ASN A 282 -14.80 7.68 -4.64
C ASN A 282 -16.08 7.31 -3.89
N SER A 283 -17.02 8.25 -3.77
CA SER A 283 -18.28 8.05 -3.04
C SER A 283 -19.15 6.90 -3.58
N ASN A 284 -18.94 6.48 -4.83
CA ASN A 284 -19.68 5.38 -5.44
C ASN A 284 -19.03 4.00 -5.20
N ASN A 285 -17.88 3.97 -4.52
CA ASN A 285 -17.13 2.76 -4.24
C ASN A 285 -17.23 2.40 -2.75
N VAL A 286 -17.46 1.12 -2.48
CA VAL A 286 -17.47 0.57 -1.12
C VAL A 286 -16.39 -0.50 -1.03
N LEU A 287 -15.47 -0.31 -0.08
CA LEU A 287 -14.37 -1.24 0.15
C LEU A 287 -14.80 -2.31 1.17
N GLY A 288 -14.17 -3.48 1.08
CA GLY A 288 -14.38 -4.59 2.02
C GLY A 288 -15.43 -5.61 1.60
N HIS A 289 -16.23 -5.35 0.54
CA HIS A 289 -17.25 -6.27 0.04
C HIS A 289 -16.67 -7.63 -0.42
N ASN A 290 -15.43 -7.66 -0.90
CA ASN A 290 -14.73 -8.89 -1.31
C ASN A 290 -13.94 -9.57 -0.20
N ALA A 291 -13.92 -9.01 1.02
CA ALA A 291 -13.14 -9.54 2.14
C ALA A 291 -13.87 -10.72 2.84
N PHE A 292 -14.14 -11.81 2.12
CA PHE A 292 -14.89 -12.95 2.66
C PHE A 292 -14.15 -13.73 3.75
N LYS A 293 -12.84 -13.51 3.93
CA LYS A 293 -12.03 -14.03 5.05
C LYS A 293 -11.99 -13.11 6.27
N MET A 294 -12.93 -12.18 6.40
CA MET A 294 -12.92 -11.21 7.51
C MET A 294 -12.93 -11.88 8.90
N ASN A 295 -13.53 -13.05 9.04
CA ASN A 295 -13.49 -13.80 10.29
C ASN A 295 -12.06 -14.28 10.65
N GLU A 296 -11.26 -14.69 9.66
CA GLU A 296 -9.85 -15.05 9.86
C GLU A 296 -9.04 -13.82 10.26
N ILE A 297 -9.25 -12.68 9.60
CA ILE A 297 -8.59 -11.41 9.95
C ILE A 297 -8.96 -10.98 11.37
N ARG A 298 -10.23 -11.08 11.76
CA ARG A 298 -10.69 -10.77 13.12
C ARG A 298 -10.02 -11.66 14.16
N GLU A 299 -9.89 -12.95 13.86
CA GLU A 299 -9.24 -13.90 14.76
C GLU A 299 -7.74 -13.61 14.90
N GLU A 300 -7.05 -13.29 13.81
CA GLU A 300 -5.64 -12.88 13.84
C GLU A 300 -5.42 -11.66 14.75
N LEU A 301 -6.27 -10.63 14.62
CA LEU A 301 -6.21 -9.43 15.45
C LEU A 301 -6.51 -9.74 16.93
N ARG A 302 -7.49 -10.61 17.18
CA ARG A 302 -7.84 -11.05 18.54
C ARG A 302 -6.68 -11.79 19.21
N VAL A 303 -6.08 -12.75 18.51
CA VAL A 303 -4.94 -13.54 19.01
C VAL A 303 -3.74 -12.64 19.26
N ALA A 304 -3.47 -11.69 18.35
CA ALA A 304 -2.40 -10.72 18.51
C ALA A 304 -2.57 -9.87 19.78
N HIS A 305 -3.77 -9.31 19.99
CA HIS A 305 -4.09 -8.57 21.20
C HIS A 305 -3.84 -9.43 22.44
N GLN A 306 -4.36 -10.66 22.45
CA GLN A 306 -4.21 -11.59 23.58
C GLN A 306 -2.74 -11.94 23.87
N GLN A 307 -1.93 -12.20 22.85
CA GLN A 307 -0.50 -12.50 23.03
C GLN A 307 0.25 -11.31 23.65
N VAL A 308 0.02 -10.09 23.16
CA VAL A 308 0.71 -8.91 23.67
C VAL A 308 0.35 -8.64 25.13
N ILE A 309 -0.94 -8.62 25.49
CA ILE A 309 -1.38 -8.33 26.87
C ILE A 309 -1.00 -9.44 27.86
N SER A 310 -0.78 -10.67 27.38
CA SER A 310 -0.36 -11.81 28.21
C SER A 310 1.16 -11.90 28.38
N GLY A 311 1.92 -10.95 27.82
CA GLY A 311 3.38 -10.93 27.88
C GLY A 311 4.11 -11.83 26.89
N ASN A 312 3.39 -12.34 25.89
CA ASN A 312 3.90 -13.19 24.82
C ASN A 312 4.14 -12.41 23.51
N GLY A 313 4.34 -11.09 23.59
CA GLY A 313 4.59 -10.24 22.42
C GLY A 313 5.83 -10.64 21.61
N GLU A 314 6.84 -11.20 22.26
CA GLU A 314 8.04 -11.72 21.59
C GLU A 314 7.73 -12.94 20.72
N GLU A 315 6.85 -13.83 21.16
CA GLU A 315 6.39 -14.97 20.37
C GLU A 315 5.64 -14.52 19.12
N LEU A 316 4.83 -13.46 19.24
CA LEU A 316 4.15 -12.85 18.11
C LEU A 316 5.17 -12.34 17.08
N ILE A 317 6.19 -11.59 17.50
CA ILE A 317 7.25 -11.11 16.60
C ILE A 317 8.01 -12.26 15.95
N ASN A 318 8.30 -13.32 16.72
CA ASN A 318 9.03 -14.49 16.22
C ASN A 318 8.28 -15.21 15.10
N THR A 319 6.94 -15.18 15.11
CA THR A 319 6.14 -15.76 14.02
C THR A 319 6.26 -14.99 12.70
N LEU A 320 6.83 -13.78 12.72
CA LEU A 320 6.98 -12.89 11.56
C LEU A 320 8.43 -12.80 11.06
N LEU A 321 9.36 -13.59 11.62
CA LEU A 321 10.78 -13.56 11.21
C LEU A 321 11.01 -13.88 9.73
N GLY A 322 10.09 -14.64 9.10
CA GLY A 322 10.13 -14.90 7.66
C GLY A 322 10.09 -13.62 6.82
N GLU A 323 9.31 -12.62 7.23
CA GLU A 323 9.24 -11.31 6.56
C GLU A 323 10.59 -10.59 6.64
N ILE A 324 11.26 -10.66 7.79
CA ILE A 324 12.57 -10.05 7.98
C ILE A 324 13.59 -10.68 7.03
N ILE A 325 13.62 -12.02 6.94
CA ILE A 325 14.57 -12.74 6.09
C ILE A 325 14.35 -12.40 4.61
N GLU A 326 13.08 -12.34 4.16
CA GLU A 326 12.73 -11.93 2.80
C GLU A 326 13.24 -10.52 2.51
N ILE A 327 12.94 -9.56 3.39
CA ILE A 327 13.36 -8.17 3.22
C ILE A 327 14.89 -8.02 3.22
N HIS A 328 15.63 -8.74 4.07
CA HIS A 328 17.09 -8.69 4.07
C HIS A 328 17.65 -9.22 2.75
N THR A 329 17.09 -10.32 2.24
CA THR A 329 17.47 -10.87 0.94
C THR A 329 17.25 -9.84 -0.17
N ILE A 330 16.10 -9.15 -0.16
CA ILE A 330 15.80 -8.09 -1.13
C ILE A 330 16.81 -6.94 -1.02
N HIS A 331 17.12 -6.47 0.20
CA HIS A 331 18.09 -5.40 0.39
C HIS A 331 19.47 -5.75 -0.14
N ASP A 332 19.92 -6.99 0.01
CA ASP A 332 21.23 -7.43 -0.50
C ASP A 332 21.26 -7.39 -2.03
N VAL A 333 20.23 -7.93 -2.71
CA VAL A 333 20.13 -7.89 -4.17
C VAL A 333 20.00 -6.44 -4.69
N ILE A 334 19.23 -5.59 -3.99
CA ILE A 334 19.09 -4.16 -4.32
C ILE A 334 20.43 -3.44 -4.22
N ARG A 335 21.23 -3.70 -3.18
CA ARG A 335 22.56 -3.10 -3.03
C ARG A 335 23.52 -3.54 -4.12
N GLU A 336 23.54 -4.84 -4.44
CA GLU A 336 24.37 -5.35 -5.54
C GLU A 336 24.01 -4.70 -6.88
N TYR A 337 22.72 -4.59 -7.17
CA TYR A 337 22.23 -3.91 -8.36
C TYR A 337 22.58 -2.42 -8.39
N ALA A 338 22.43 -1.73 -7.26
CA ALA A 338 22.80 -0.32 -7.15
C ALA A 338 24.29 -0.11 -7.44
N MET A 339 25.16 -0.98 -6.92
CA MET A 339 26.60 -0.95 -7.20
C MET A 339 26.92 -1.23 -8.67
N ASP A 340 26.28 -2.21 -9.31
CA ASP A 340 26.46 -2.51 -10.74
C ASP A 340 26.03 -1.34 -11.66
N LYS A 341 25.06 -0.52 -11.22
CA LYS A 341 24.52 0.61 -11.98
C LYS A 341 25.08 1.97 -11.55
N ASP A 342 26.09 2.02 -10.68
CA ASP A 342 26.63 3.26 -10.10
C ASP A 342 25.55 4.16 -9.46
N ILE A 343 24.54 3.55 -8.83
CA ILE A 343 23.44 4.23 -8.12
C ILE A 343 23.85 4.45 -6.67
N SER A 344 23.60 5.65 -6.12
CA SER A 344 23.90 5.97 -4.72
C SER A 344 23.20 5.02 -3.74
N LEU A 345 23.94 4.53 -2.75
CA LEU A 345 23.42 3.79 -1.61
C LEU A 345 22.95 4.72 -0.46
N GLU A 346 23.40 5.98 -0.49
CA GLU A 346 23.16 7.03 0.53
C GLU A 346 22.27 8.18 0.06
#